data_AF-A0AAE6VU05-F1
#
_entry.id   AF-A0AAE6VU05-F1
#
_cell.length_a   1.000
_cell.length_b   1.000
_cell.length_c   1.000
_cell.angle_alpha   90.00
_cell.angle_beta   90.00
_cell.angle_gamma   90.00
#
_symmetry.space_group_name_H-M   'P 1'
#
loop_
_entity.id
_entity.type
_entity.pdbx_description
1 polymer ?
#
loop_
_entity_poly.entity_id
_entity_poly.type
_entity_poly.pdbx_seq_one_letter_code
_entity_poly.pdbx_strand_id
1 'polypeptide(L)' 'MKIKVFTKVLKPKLSFWMKPIEQADCGLQDEINLWLSTQTSIEITEIKQTQSGGSFMPATLNITIWYQ' A
#
# COMPACT_ATOMS: atom_id res chain seq x y z
N MET A 1 -18.74 -7.46 -8.96
CA MET A 1 -17.66 -7.13 -8.01
C MET A 1 -16.43 -6.67 -8.79
N LYS A 2 -15.97 -5.44 -8.56
CA LYS A 2 -14.80 -4.83 -9.17
C LYS A 2 -13.60 -4.91 -8.21
N ILE A 3 -12.39 -4.81 -8.75
CA ILE A 3 -11.14 -4.95 -7.99
C ILE A 3 -10.20 -3.81 -8.37
N LYS A 4 -9.65 -3.11 -7.37
CA LYS A 4 -8.58 -2.14 -7.52
C LYS A 4 -7.36 -2.62 -6.73
N VAL A 5 -6.20 -2.67 -7.39
CA VAL A 5 -4.93 -3.04 -6.76
C VAL A 5 -4.02 -1.81 -6.74
N PHE A 6 -3.44 -1.53 -5.58
CA PHE A 6 -2.37 -0.56 -5.40
C PHE A 6 -1.10 -1.30 -5.02
N THR A 7 0.00 -1.00 -5.71
CA THR A 7 1.30 -1.66 -5.49
C THR A 7 2.35 -0.61 -5.21
N LYS A 8 3.10 -0.81 -4.12
CA LYS A 8 4.25 0.04 -3.78
C LYS A 8 5.47 -0.80 -3.47
N VAL A 9 6.63 -0.35 -3.94
CA VAL A 9 7.91 -0.90 -3.51
C VAL A 9 8.39 -0.06 -2.34
N LEU A 10 8.45 -0.67 -1.16
CA LEU A 10 9.00 -0.08 0.04
C LEU A 10 10.51 -0.10 -0.03
N LYS A 11 11.14 0.99 0.43
CA LYS A 11 12.59 1.02 0.61
C LYS A 11 13.00 -0.14 1.54
N PRO A 12 14.11 -0.85 1.24
CA PRO A 12 14.62 -1.86 2.15
C PRO A 12 14.80 -1.24 3.55
N LYS A 13 14.61 -2.02 4.61
CA LYS A 13 14.94 -1.62 5.98
C LYS A 13 16.47 -1.45 6.12
N LEU A 14 17.03 -0.41 5.51
CA LEU A 14 18.41 0.01 5.72
C LEU A 14 18.47 0.90 6.96
N SER A 15 17.99 0.41 8.10
CA SER A 15 18.39 0.99 9.38
C SER A 15 19.68 0.32 9.85
N PHE A 16 20.74 0.38 9.03
CA PHE A 16 22.09 0.12 9.53
C PHE A 16 22.47 1.14 10.63
N TRP A 17 21.78 2.29 10.66
CA TRP A 17 22.01 3.41 11.58
C TRP A 17 20.87 3.67 12.58
N MET A 18 19.97 2.70 12.83
CA MET A 18 18.83 2.86 13.77
C MET A 18 17.99 4.15 13.60
N LYS A 19 17.98 4.77 12.42
CA LYS A 19 17.11 5.92 12.16
C LYS A 19 15.70 5.44 11.81
N PRO A 20 14.64 6.05 12.38
CA PRO A 20 13.28 5.75 11.98
C PRO A 20 13.11 6.01 10.49
N ILE A 21 12.43 5.10 9.78
CA ILE A 21 11.97 5.37 8.42
C ILE A 21 10.76 6.31 8.58
N GLU A 22 10.92 7.58 8.19
CA GLU A 22 9.88 8.62 8.36
C GLU A 22 8.60 8.33 7.55
N GLN A 23 8.67 7.54 6.48
CA GLN A 23 7.51 7.18 5.65
C GLN A 23 7.50 5.69 5.32
N ALA A 24 6.76 4.92 6.12
CA ALA A 24 6.74 3.45 6.07
C ALA A 24 6.01 2.89 4.83
N ASP A 25 5.08 3.65 4.24
CA ASP A 25 4.22 3.23 3.14
C ASP A 25 4.59 3.84 1.78
N CYS A 26 5.60 4.73 1.75
CA CYS A 26 6.04 5.48 0.58
C CYS A 26 4.91 6.23 -0.15
N GLY A 27 3.91 6.75 0.59
CA GLY A 27 2.80 7.55 0.04
C GLY A 27 1.67 6.72 -0.56
N LEU A 28 1.62 5.42 -0.26
CA LEU A 28 0.55 4.52 -0.71
C LEU A 28 -0.80 4.92 -0.12
N GLN A 29 -0.84 5.37 1.14
CA GLN A 29 -2.06 5.82 1.79
C GLN A 29 -2.69 7.02 1.05
N ASP A 30 -1.87 8.01 0.69
CA ASP A 30 -2.36 9.21 -0.02
C ASP A 30 -2.91 8.85 -1.41
N GLU A 31 -2.26 7.91 -2.09
CA GLU A 31 -2.71 7.39 -3.39
C GLU A 31 -4.07 6.67 -3.29
N ILE A 32 -4.25 5.84 -2.27
CA ILE A 32 -5.53 5.17 -1.99
C ILE A 32 -6.61 6.19 -1.65
N ASN A 33 -6.32 7.13 -0.75
CA ASN A 33 -7.27 8.16 -0.33
C ASN A 33 -7.71 9.06 -1.49
N LEU A 34 -6.77 9.45 -2.35
CA LEU A 34 -7.08 10.21 -3.56
C LEU A 34 -8.02 9.41 -4.47
N TRP A 35 -7.72 8.13 -4.71
CA TRP A 35 -8.61 7.29 -5.51
C TRP A 35 -10.00 7.17 -4.87
N LEU A 36 -10.09 6.88 -3.57
CA LEU A 36 -11.36 6.79 -2.84
C LEU A 36 -12.16 8.10 -2.93
N SER A 37 -11.51 9.27 -2.86
CA SER A 37 -12.19 10.56 -3.00
C SER A 37 -12.85 10.76 -4.37
N THR A 38 -12.37 10.07 -5.41
CA THR A 38 -12.97 10.09 -6.75
C THR A 38 -14.12 9.10 -6.92
N GLN A 39 -14.32 8.18 -5.96
CA GLN A 39 -15.33 7.12 -6.01
C GLN A 39 -16.42 7.35 -4.96
N THR A 40 -17.32 8.30 -5.22
CA THR A 40 -18.33 8.75 -4.25
C THR A 40 -19.53 7.80 -4.09
N SER A 41 -19.65 6.79 -4.94
CA SER A 41 -20.84 5.93 -5.02
C SER A 41 -20.50 4.44 -5.07
N ILE A 42 -19.34 4.04 -4.54
CA ILE A 42 -18.95 2.63 -4.44
C ILE A 42 -19.13 2.11 -3.01
N GLU A 43 -19.46 0.84 -2.89
CA GLU A 43 -19.42 0.13 -1.62
C GLU A 43 -18.17 -0.76 -1.59
N ILE A 44 -17.31 -0.56 -0.59
CA ILE A 44 -16.13 -1.41 -0.39
C ILE A 44 -16.58 -2.68 0.33
N THR A 45 -16.34 -3.84 -0.29
CA THR A 45 -16.71 -5.15 0.26
C THR A 45 -15.56 -5.81 1.02
N GLU A 46 -14.31 -5.60 0.57
CA GLU A 46 -13.13 -6.14 1.22
C GLU A 46 -11.90 -5.28 0.93
N ILE A 47 -10.99 -5.17 1.90
CA ILE A 47 -9.64 -4.64 1.72
C ILE A 47 -8.65 -5.68 2.23
N LYS A 48 -7.68 -6.07 1.40
CA LYS A 48 -6.63 -7.01 1.77
C LYS A 48 -5.25 -6.43 1.50
N GLN A 49 -4.42 -6.46 2.53
CA GLN A 49 -3.01 -6.16 2.43
C GLN A 49 -2.20 -7.44 2.27
N THR A 50 -1.28 -7.44 1.32
CA THR A 50 -0.27 -8.50 1.18
C THR A 50 1.10 -7.85 0.97
N GLN A 51 2.13 -8.51 1.48
CA GLN A 51 3.51 -8.05 1.31
C GLN A 51 4.40 -9.23 0.92
N SER A 52 5.32 -9.00 0.00
CA SER A 52 6.36 -9.97 -0.38
C SER A 52 7.74 -9.32 -0.39
N GLY A 53 8.78 -10.14 -0.27
CA GLY A 53 10.15 -9.66 -0.10
C GLY A 53 10.44 -9.13 1.31
N GLY A 54 11.50 -8.35 1.44
CA GLY A 54 12.04 -7.90 2.72
C GLY A 54 13.39 -8.54 3.07
N SER A 55 13.96 -8.14 4.20
CA SER A 55 15.38 -8.31 4.57
C SER A 55 16.31 -7.40 3.75
N PHE A 56 17.19 -7.94 2.91
CA PHE A 56 18.16 -7.15 2.14
C PHE A 56 17.61 -6.61 0.82
N MET A 57 16.41 -7.05 0.41
CA MET A 57 15.75 -6.63 -0.81
C MET A 57 14.55 -5.71 -0.50
N PRO A 58 14.18 -4.79 -1.42
CA PRO A 58 12.96 -4.01 -1.28
C PRO A 58 11.75 -4.90 -1.04
N ALA A 59 10.84 -4.47 -0.17
CA ALA A 59 9.57 -5.16 0.04
C ALA A 59 8.53 -4.62 -0.93
N THR A 60 7.69 -5.47 -1.50
CA THR A 60 6.54 -5.06 -2.31
C THR A 60 5.29 -5.16 -1.46
N LEU A 61 4.58 -4.05 -1.30
CA LEU A 61 3.31 -3.94 -0.60
C LEU A 61 2.19 -3.84 -1.64
N ASN A 62 1.18 -4.68 -1.49
CA ASN A 62 -0.03 -4.65 -2.31
C ASN A 62 -1.26 -4.45 -1.43
N ILE A 63 -2.10 -3.49 -1.79
CA ILE A 63 -3.44 -3.30 -1.23
C ILE A 63 -4.44 -3.63 -2.32
N THR A 64 -5.29 -4.62 -2.07
CA THR A 64 -6.39 -5.00 -2.95
C THR A 64 -7.70 -4.57 -2.33
N ILE A 65 -8.51 -3.84 -3.09
CA ILE A 65 -9.83 -3.35 -2.69
C ILE A 65 -10.86 -3.97 -3.62
N TRP A 66 -11.81 -4.70 -3.05
CA TRP A 66 -12.99 -5.19 -3.74
C TRP A 66 -14.15 -4.25 -3.46
N TYR A 67 -14.92 -3.92 -4.50
CA TYR A 67 -16.02 -2.97 -4.40
C TYR A 67 -17.13 -3.25 -5.40
N GLN A 68 -18.31 -2.67 -5.15
CA GLN A 68 -19.47 -2.69 -6.05
C GLN A 68 -19.95 -1.28 -6.37
#